data_AF-A0A2E0V9T8-F1
#
_entry.id   AF-A0A2E0V9T8-F1
#
_cell.length_a   1.000
_cell.length_b   1.000
_cell.length_c   1.000
_cell.angle_alpha   90.00
_cell.angle_beta   90.00
_cell.angle_gamma   90.00
#
_symmetry.space_group_name_H-M   'P 1'
#
loop_
_entity.id
_entity.type
_entity.pdbx_description
1 polymer ?
#
loop_
_entity_poly.entity_id
_entity_poly.type
_entity_poly.pdbx_seq_one_letter_code
_entity_poly.pdbx_strand_id
1 'polypeptide(L)'
;MLAPLPNPILIARQVVVILVIAISGTVSTPGQEQGAAPAALSGALYLDAWQIEKEFLVSPLALQEWIDLGLEPDSEIRPEEKDDLKTTIGNFLAGKCPVTIQDEPLVFTLDRIHFIEPDATEFSIIDHDATVTARDIRISAIYATPNFDPRQALQVFWDLLPDDSPFVTVKVADAGGTRNFNLTKFNPTLNIRGRYRSGARNSPPTPPPLPALAAAEPFRIPWLSLALIIIIFPAGFIIFRAKENLIIRLTLIGLILPAAIVFKGVGIPLRGKTSSISISDAAAARILDPLLRGVYHSFNYQNRDQQYEELDKVAGGEALTPIFLEIQRTLQSRERDGSRVRVNDLRIESSKSSPLPKRPGFQALCEWEVSGRVGHWGHFHDRLNLYRATFVVEPVEQKWKITLLTLHDRQRTPVPPPAPESK
;
A
#
# COMPACT_ATOMS: atom_id res chain seq x y z
N MET A 1 -11.61 34.95 29.62
CA MET A 1 -10.20 34.50 29.65
C MET A 1 -10.09 33.34 28.67
N LEU A 2 -9.79 33.65 27.41
CA LEU A 2 -9.77 32.71 26.29
C LEU A 2 -8.40 32.02 26.27
N ALA A 3 -8.38 30.69 26.30
CA ALA A 3 -7.16 29.92 26.07
C ALA A 3 -6.64 30.18 24.65
N PRO A 4 -5.32 30.36 24.45
CA PRO A 4 -4.78 30.62 23.13
C PRO A 4 -4.87 29.36 22.27
N LEU A 5 -5.25 29.54 21.01
CA LEU A 5 -5.16 28.51 19.97
C LEU A 5 -3.68 28.09 19.81
N PRO A 6 -3.38 26.79 19.67
CA PRO A 6 -2.01 26.35 19.48
C PRO A 6 -1.48 26.78 18.09
N ASN A 7 -0.18 27.10 18.11
CA ASN A 7 0.62 27.63 17.00
C ASN A 7 0.63 26.67 15.79
N PRO A 8 0.37 27.11 14.54
CA PRO A 8 0.28 26.23 13.36
C PRO A 8 1.59 25.48 13.02
N ILE A 9 2.72 25.93 13.54
CA ILE A 9 4.04 25.30 13.34
C ILE A 9 4.19 24.00 14.15
N LEU A 10 3.38 23.78 15.20
CA LEU A 10 3.42 22.55 16.01
C LEU A 10 2.67 21.37 15.38
N ILE A 11 1.83 21.60 14.36
CA ILE A 11 1.06 20.55 13.66
C ILE A 11 1.95 19.77 12.68
N ALA A 12 3.07 20.35 12.26
CA ALA A 12 4.03 19.73 11.34
C ALA A 12 4.93 18.64 11.96
N ARG A 13 4.67 18.21 13.21
CA ARG A 13 5.56 17.32 13.97
C ARG A 13 4.92 16.01 14.47
N GLN A 14 3.80 15.59 13.88
CA GLN A 14 3.36 14.19 13.98
C GLN A 14 3.77 13.47 12.72
N VAL A 15 4.96 12.88 12.82
CA VAL A 15 5.64 12.13 11.76
C VAL A 15 4.78 10.92 11.39
N VAL A 16 4.34 10.92 10.14
CA VAL A 16 3.72 9.80 9.44
C VAL A 16 4.70 8.63 9.43
N VAL A 17 4.49 7.64 10.31
CA VAL A 17 5.16 6.32 10.27
C VAL A 17 4.15 5.32 9.76
N ILE A 18 3.86 5.36 8.46
CA ILE A 18 3.03 4.36 7.80
C ILE A 18 3.97 3.21 7.42
N LEU A 19 3.58 1.95 7.55
CA LEU A 19 4.37 0.87 6.93
C LEU A 19 5.83 0.60 7.40
N VAL A 20 6.24 0.92 8.64
CA VAL A 20 7.46 0.27 9.17
C VAL A 20 7.15 -1.18 9.51
N ILE A 21 7.22 -2.08 8.53
CA ILE A 21 7.51 -3.47 8.84
C ILE A 21 8.99 -3.43 9.24
N ALA A 22 9.33 -3.79 10.46
CA ALA A 22 10.72 -4.03 10.89
C ALA A 22 10.76 -5.39 11.57
N ILE A 23 11.72 -6.21 11.15
CA ILE A 23 11.99 -7.51 11.74
C ILE A 23 12.67 -7.23 13.09
N SER A 24 11.96 -7.50 14.18
CA SER A 24 12.61 -7.99 15.38
C SER A 24 12.16 -9.43 15.55
N GLY A 25 13.14 -10.29 15.81
CA GLY A 25 13.06 -11.75 15.71
C GLY A 25 11.86 -12.35 16.42
N THR A 26 11.29 -13.38 15.81
CA THR A 26 10.44 -14.32 16.53
C THR A 26 11.31 -15.48 16.96
N VAL A 27 11.46 -15.64 18.28
CA VAL A 27 11.92 -16.86 18.91
C VAL A 27 11.01 -17.99 18.43
N SER A 28 11.51 -18.79 17.50
CA SER A 28 10.98 -20.10 17.19
C SER A 28 11.38 -21.04 18.33
N THR A 29 10.40 -21.78 18.85
CA THR A 29 10.59 -22.80 19.89
C THR A 29 11.64 -23.81 19.41
N PRO A 30 12.65 -24.17 20.23
CA PRO A 30 13.76 -24.99 19.78
C PRO A 30 13.30 -26.42 19.49
N GLY A 31 13.07 -26.73 18.21
CA GLY A 31 13.13 -28.07 17.68
C GLY A 31 14.58 -28.34 17.29
N GLN A 32 15.28 -29.15 18.07
CA GLN A 32 16.64 -29.59 17.77
C GLN A 32 16.65 -30.45 16.50
N GLU A 33 16.97 -29.85 15.37
CA GLU A 33 17.78 -30.52 14.34
C GLU A 33 19.18 -29.91 14.43
N GLN A 34 20.16 -30.68 14.91
CA GLN A 34 21.57 -30.34 14.72
C GLN A 34 21.83 -30.25 13.21
N GLY A 35 21.86 -29.02 12.69
CA GLY A 35 21.84 -28.73 11.26
C GLY A 35 23.10 -29.19 10.55
N ALA A 36 22.92 -29.93 9.45
CA ALA A 36 23.97 -30.13 8.47
C ALA A 36 24.53 -28.77 8.01
N ALA A 37 25.81 -28.72 7.62
CA ALA A 37 26.39 -27.52 7.03
C ALA A 37 25.49 -27.01 5.89
N PRO A 38 25.19 -25.71 5.81
CA PRO A 38 24.32 -25.16 4.78
C PRO A 38 24.88 -25.50 3.41
N ALA A 39 24.00 -25.97 2.52
CA ALA A 39 24.37 -26.41 1.19
C ALA A 39 25.28 -25.38 0.49
N ALA A 40 26.30 -25.88 -0.22
CA ALA A 40 27.24 -25.04 -0.96
C ALA A 40 26.53 -24.25 -2.08
N LEU A 41 25.46 -24.82 -2.63
CA LEU A 41 24.59 -24.18 -3.61
C LEU A 41 23.14 -24.61 -3.38
N SER A 42 22.22 -23.65 -3.44
CA SER A 42 20.78 -23.87 -3.52
C SER A 42 20.10 -22.74 -4.30
N GLY A 43 18.87 -22.99 -4.72
CA GLY A 43 18.07 -22.03 -5.47
C GLY A 43 16.73 -21.76 -4.84
N ALA A 44 16.15 -20.62 -5.18
CA ALA A 44 14.74 -20.40 -4.97
C ALA A 44 14.07 -19.70 -6.16
N LEU A 45 12.81 -20.07 -6.41
CA LEU A 45 11.91 -19.39 -7.31
C LEU A 45 10.77 -18.84 -6.47
N TYR A 46 10.45 -17.58 -6.70
CA TYR A 46 9.30 -16.98 -6.07
C TYR A 46 8.30 -16.53 -7.12
N LEU A 47 7.11 -17.08 -7.00
CA LEU A 47 6.05 -16.90 -7.96
C LEU A 47 4.99 -16.02 -7.33
N ASP A 48 4.97 -14.76 -7.73
CA ASP A 48 4.01 -13.78 -7.28
C ASP A 48 3.19 -13.21 -8.44
N ALA A 49 2.01 -12.67 -8.10
CA ALA A 49 1.13 -11.99 -9.02
C ALA A 49 1.86 -10.97 -9.89
N TRP A 50 2.73 -10.12 -9.35
CA TRP A 50 3.31 -8.99 -10.09
C TRP A 50 4.71 -9.26 -10.64
N GLN A 51 5.42 -10.26 -10.10
CA GLN A 51 6.83 -10.47 -10.37
C GLN A 51 7.20 -11.94 -10.18
N ILE A 52 8.16 -12.40 -10.96
CA ILE A 52 8.84 -13.68 -10.75
C ILE A 52 10.28 -13.35 -10.35
N GLU A 53 10.75 -14.01 -9.29
CA GLU A 53 12.13 -13.88 -8.83
C GLU A 53 12.82 -15.24 -8.83
N LYS A 54 14.11 -15.21 -9.16
CA LYS A 54 15.04 -16.33 -9.06
C LYS A 54 16.18 -15.90 -8.15
N GLU A 55 16.34 -16.62 -7.05
CA GLU A 55 17.39 -16.41 -6.08
C GLU A 55 18.40 -17.55 -6.14
N PHE A 56 19.67 -17.20 -6.14
CA PHE A 56 20.78 -18.12 -5.93
C PHE A 56 21.30 -17.92 -4.51
N LEU A 57 21.39 -18.99 -3.73
CA LEU A 57 22.10 -19.00 -2.45
C LEU A 57 23.33 -19.88 -2.60
N VAL A 58 24.51 -19.27 -2.63
CA VAL A 58 25.73 -19.96 -3.03
C VAL A 58 26.94 -19.56 -2.17
N SER A 59 27.83 -20.52 -1.93
CA SER A 59 29.15 -20.26 -1.37
C SER A 59 30.06 -19.64 -2.44
N PRO A 60 30.80 -18.55 -2.14
CA PRO A 60 31.76 -18.00 -3.10
C PRO A 60 32.81 -19.05 -3.50
N LEU A 61 33.24 -19.90 -2.58
CA LEU A 61 34.19 -20.98 -2.87
C LEU A 61 33.62 -22.01 -3.86
N ALA A 62 32.32 -22.32 -3.76
CA ALA A 62 31.66 -23.24 -4.68
C ALA A 62 31.46 -22.65 -6.08
N LEU A 63 31.30 -21.31 -6.19
CA LEU A 63 31.27 -20.65 -7.49
C LEU A 63 32.59 -20.78 -8.27
N GLN A 64 33.71 -21.05 -7.57
CA GLN A 64 35.02 -21.17 -8.21
C GLN A 64 35.17 -22.38 -9.14
N GLU A 65 34.22 -23.31 -9.14
CA GLU A 65 34.15 -24.36 -10.16
C GLU A 65 33.86 -23.80 -11.56
N TRP A 66 33.25 -22.60 -11.66
CA TRP A 66 32.90 -21.98 -12.94
C TRP A 66 33.56 -20.62 -13.19
N ILE A 67 33.90 -19.87 -12.15
CA ILE A 67 34.51 -18.54 -12.26
C ILE A 67 35.65 -18.36 -11.26
N ASP A 68 36.80 -17.90 -11.72
CA ASP A 68 37.90 -17.59 -10.80
C ASP A 68 37.58 -16.31 -10.01
N LEU A 69 37.42 -16.44 -8.68
CA LEU A 69 37.21 -15.32 -7.77
C LEU A 69 38.48 -14.98 -6.98
N GLY A 70 39.57 -15.74 -7.14
CA GLY A 70 40.81 -15.55 -6.39
C GLY A 70 40.68 -15.78 -4.88
N LEU A 71 39.69 -16.56 -4.45
CA LEU A 71 39.38 -16.81 -3.04
C LEU A 71 39.89 -18.19 -2.61
N GLU A 72 40.65 -18.19 -1.52
CA GLU A 72 40.96 -19.39 -0.75
C GLU A 72 39.98 -19.49 0.43
N PRO A 73 39.82 -20.68 1.06
CA PRO A 73 38.89 -20.84 2.18
C PRO A 73 39.08 -19.85 3.33
N ASP A 74 40.32 -19.43 3.56
CA ASP A 74 40.70 -18.53 4.65
C ASP A 74 40.95 -17.09 4.15
N SER A 75 40.57 -16.78 2.90
CA SER A 75 40.62 -15.42 2.37
C SER A 75 39.68 -14.50 3.15
N GLU A 76 40.24 -13.41 3.65
CA GLU A 76 39.48 -12.29 4.19
C GLU A 76 39.00 -11.41 3.03
N ILE A 77 37.70 -11.12 3.00
CA ILE A 77 37.05 -10.26 2.02
C ILE A 77 36.70 -8.95 2.69
N ARG A 78 37.38 -7.88 2.28
CA ARG A 78 37.18 -6.52 2.78
C ARG A 78 36.00 -5.82 2.12
N PRO A 79 35.48 -4.74 2.71
CA PRO A 79 34.34 -4.01 2.16
C PRO A 79 34.50 -3.60 0.69
N GLU A 80 35.68 -3.14 0.29
CA GLU A 80 36.00 -2.76 -1.09
C GLU A 80 35.96 -3.96 -2.06
N GLU A 81 36.43 -5.13 -1.63
CA GLU A 81 36.47 -6.35 -2.44
C GLU A 81 35.05 -6.94 -2.63
N LYS A 82 34.15 -6.72 -1.66
CA LYS A 82 32.76 -7.18 -1.76
C LYS A 82 32.04 -6.60 -2.97
N ASP A 83 32.26 -5.33 -3.30
CA ASP A 83 31.53 -4.68 -4.39
C ASP A 83 32.02 -5.14 -5.77
N ASP A 84 33.33 -5.39 -5.90
CA ASP A 84 33.92 -6.01 -7.10
C ASP A 84 33.43 -7.45 -7.27
N LEU A 85 33.39 -8.22 -6.18
CA LEU A 85 32.84 -9.59 -6.17
C LEU A 85 31.36 -9.61 -6.54
N LYS A 86 30.54 -8.71 -5.97
CA LYS A 86 29.11 -8.59 -6.33
C LYS A 86 28.92 -8.35 -7.81
N THR A 87 29.72 -7.46 -8.40
CA THR A 87 29.66 -7.14 -9.83
C THR A 87 30.02 -8.35 -10.67
N THR A 88 31.12 -9.02 -10.33
CA THR A 88 31.61 -10.21 -11.06
C THR A 88 30.61 -11.36 -11.00
N ILE A 89 30.12 -11.68 -9.79
CA ILE A 89 29.16 -12.76 -9.55
C ILE A 89 27.80 -12.44 -10.16
N GLY A 90 27.36 -11.18 -10.07
CA GLY A 90 26.14 -10.70 -10.72
C GLY A 90 26.19 -10.88 -12.24
N ASN A 91 27.29 -10.49 -12.88
CA ASN A 91 27.42 -10.67 -14.33
C ASN A 91 27.45 -12.15 -14.73
N PHE A 92 28.12 -13.00 -13.95
CA PHE A 92 28.15 -14.44 -14.21
C PHE A 92 26.78 -15.09 -14.09
N LEU A 93 26.06 -14.84 -12.98
CA LEU A 93 24.77 -15.49 -12.69
C LEU A 93 23.63 -15.00 -13.58
N ALA A 94 23.75 -13.82 -14.21
CA ALA A 94 22.72 -13.27 -15.11
C ALA A 94 22.36 -14.21 -16.27
N GLY A 95 23.35 -14.97 -16.79
CA GLY A 95 23.15 -15.92 -17.88
C GLY A 95 22.80 -17.35 -17.44
N LYS A 96 22.65 -17.60 -16.13
CA LYS A 96 22.51 -18.95 -15.56
C LYS A 96 21.07 -19.29 -15.23
N CYS A 97 20.79 -20.59 -15.19
CA CYS A 97 19.50 -21.20 -14.91
C CYS A 97 18.32 -20.53 -15.66
N PRO A 98 18.25 -20.64 -17.00
CA PRO A 98 17.23 -19.98 -17.79
C PRO A 98 15.82 -20.47 -17.42
N VAL A 99 14.86 -19.57 -17.53
CA VAL A 99 13.43 -19.82 -17.26
C VAL A 99 12.63 -19.44 -18.49
N THR A 100 11.73 -20.33 -18.90
CA THR A 100 10.82 -20.11 -20.03
C THR A 100 9.36 -20.18 -19.58
N ILE A 101 8.49 -19.48 -20.30
CA ILE A 101 7.03 -19.63 -20.24
C ILE A 101 6.55 -19.90 -21.66
N GLN A 102 5.90 -21.03 -21.90
CA GLN A 102 5.50 -21.45 -23.25
C GLN A 102 6.69 -21.45 -24.23
N ASP A 103 7.84 -21.95 -23.79
CA ASP A 103 9.11 -22.00 -24.53
C ASP A 103 9.74 -20.63 -24.88
N GLU A 104 9.12 -19.52 -24.47
CA GLU A 104 9.69 -18.18 -24.59
C GLU A 104 10.57 -17.85 -23.38
N PRO A 105 11.85 -17.46 -23.57
CA PRO A 105 12.75 -17.13 -22.48
C PRO A 105 12.34 -15.85 -21.77
N LEU A 106 12.30 -15.89 -20.44
CA LEU A 106 12.11 -14.71 -19.62
C LEU A 106 13.43 -13.98 -19.42
N VAL A 107 13.42 -12.67 -19.65
CA VAL A 107 14.56 -11.79 -19.33
C VAL A 107 14.46 -11.38 -17.87
N PHE A 108 15.48 -11.71 -17.09
CA PHE A 108 15.62 -11.25 -15.71
C PHE A 108 16.70 -10.19 -15.60
N THR A 109 16.49 -9.23 -14.72
CA THR A 109 17.47 -8.22 -14.33
C THR A 109 17.95 -8.49 -12.91
N LEU A 110 19.24 -8.26 -12.64
CA LEU A 110 19.76 -8.31 -11.28
C LEU A 110 19.02 -7.25 -10.46
N ASP A 111 18.37 -7.70 -9.40
CA ASP A 111 17.55 -6.87 -8.51
C ASP A 111 18.33 -6.53 -7.24
N ARG A 112 18.96 -7.54 -6.61
CA ARG A 112 19.87 -7.32 -5.47
C ARG A 112 20.85 -8.47 -5.26
N ILE A 113 21.96 -8.17 -4.60
CA ILE A 113 22.97 -9.15 -4.20
C ILE A 113 23.53 -8.84 -2.81
N HIS A 114 23.48 -9.83 -1.92
CA HIS A 114 23.87 -9.68 -0.52
C HIS A 114 24.84 -10.78 -0.10
N PHE A 115 25.81 -10.38 0.72
CA PHE A 115 26.58 -11.31 1.54
C PHE A 115 25.76 -11.65 2.78
N ILE A 116 25.62 -12.94 3.05
CA ILE A 116 24.85 -13.45 4.18
C ILE A 116 25.68 -14.47 4.94
N GLU A 117 25.50 -14.54 6.24
CA GLU A 117 26.10 -15.58 7.10
C GLU A 117 25.01 -16.59 7.46
N PRO A 118 25.33 -17.90 7.53
CA PRO A 118 24.40 -18.87 8.10
C PRO A 118 24.25 -18.65 9.60
N ASP A 119 23.03 -18.44 10.07
CA ASP A 119 22.64 -18.44 11.48
C ASP A 119 22.03 -19.81 11.85
N ALA A 120 21.91 -20.13 13.14
CA ALA A 120 21.47 -21.42 13.68
C ALA A 120 20.10 -21.91 13.15
N THR A 121 19.30 -21.04 12.56
CA THR A 121 18.00 -21.39 11.95
C THR A 121 17.76 -20.77 10.56
N GLU A 122 18.49 -19.73 10.19
CA GLU A 122 18.20 -18.85 9.05
C GLU A 122 19.51 -18.24 8.49
N PHE A 123 19.45 -17.17 7.69
CA PHE A 123 20.64 -16.40 7.30
C PHE A 123 20.55 -14.99 7.86
N SER A 124 21.66 -14.33 8.15
CA SER A 124 21.69 -12.88 8.46
C SER A 124 22.46 -12.15 7.38
N ILE A 125 22.03 -10.92 7.06
CA ILE A 125 22.78 -10.08 6.13
C ILE A 125 23.99 -9.52 6.85
N ILE A 126 25.13 -9.60 6.18
CA ILE A 126 26.37 -9.08 6.70
C ILE A 126 26.47 -7.61 6.35
N ASP A 127 26.79 -6.78 7.35
CA ASP A 127 27.06 -5.37 7.17
C ASP A 127 28.11 -5.13 6.08
N HIS A 128 27.89 -4.10 5.29
CA HIS A 128 28.77 -3.75 4.18
C HIS A 128 30.22 -3.56 4.66
N ASP A 129 30.39 -2.84 5.77
CA ASP A 129 31.69 -2.45 6.34
C ASP A 129 32.43 -3.58 7.09
N ALA A 130 31.80 -4.76 7.26
CA ALA A 130 32.43 -5.88 7.94
C ALA A 130 33.47 -6.59 7.05
N THR A 131 34.61 -6.99 7.59
CA THR A 131 35.47 -7.98 6.92
C THR A 131 34.96 -9.38 7.22
N VAL A 132 34.94 -10.27 6.22
CA VAL A 132 34.38 -11.62 6.34
C VAL A 132 35.31 -12.67 5.76
N THR A 133 35.23 -13.91 6.25
CA THR A 133 36.02 -15.03 5.71
C THR A 133 35.22 -15.77 4.64
N ALA A 134 35.83 -16.08 3.49
CA ALA A 134 35.16 -16.71 2.35
C ALA A 134 34.41 -18.02 2.69
N ARG A 135 34.92 -18.83 3.63
CA ARG A 135 34.29 -20.09 4.08
C ARG A 135 32.99 -19.89 4.85
N ASP A 136 32.89 -18.81 5.61
CA ASP A 136 31.82 -18.61 6.61
C ASP A 136 30.58 -17.92 6.02
N ILE A 137 30.68 -17.46 4.78
CA ILE A 137 29.64 -16.68 4.12
C ILE A 137 28.91 -17.45 3.02
N ARG A 138 27.76 -16.93 2.65
CA ARG A 138 27.01 -17.23 1.43
C ARG A 138 26.68 -15.93 0.73
N ILE A 139 26.26 -16.05 -0.52
CA ILE A 139 25.81 -14.96 -1.37
C ILE A 139 24.37 -15.27 -1.78
N SER A 140 23.46 -14.34 -1.49
CA SER A 140 22.11 -14.32 -2.07
C SER A 140 22.12 -13.37 -3.26
N ALA A 141 21.90 -13.88 -4.46
CA ALA A 141 21.76 -13.09 -5.69
C ALA A 141 20.35 -13.27 -6.25
N ILE A 142 19.58 -12.18 -6.31
CA ILE A 142 18.18 -12.19 -6.74
C ILE A 142 18.07 -11.50 -8.08
N TYR A 143 17.47 -12.23 -9.01
CA TYR A 143 17.12 -11.78 -10.34
C TYR A 143 15.62 -11.71 -10.43
N ALA A 144 15.09 -10.65 -11.03
CA ALA A 144 13.65 -10.49 -11.13
C ALA A 144 13.17 -10.10 -12.52
N THR A 145 11.93 -10.44 -12.79
CA THR A 145 11.23 -10.07 -14.02
C THR A 145 9.77 -9.77 -13.72
N PRO A 146 9.15 -8.75 -14.34
CA PRO A 146 7.73 -8.52 -14.24
C PRO A 146 6.96 -9.78 -14.68
N ASN A 147 5.96 -10.16 -13.90
CA ASN A 147 5.10 -11.26 -14.27
C ASN A 147 3.93 -10.70 -15.10
N PHE A 148 3.67 -11.30 -16.26
CA PHE A 148 2.48 -11.00 -17.07
C PHE A 148 1.55 -12.21 -17.23
N ASP A 149 2.05 -13.45 -17.10
CA ASP A 149 1.26 -14.67 -17.27
C ASP A 149 0.61 -15.09 -15.93
N PRO A 150 -0.73 -15.04 -15.79
CA PRO A 150 -1.42 -15.46 -14.59
C PRO A 150 -1.35 -16.97 -14.32
N ARG A 151 -0.98 -17.80 -15.32
CA ARG A 151 -0.88 -19.26 -15.18
C ARG A 151 0.42 -19.67 -14.50
N GLN A 152 1.46 -18.85 -14.61
CA GLN A 152 2.81 -19.12 -14.09
C GLN A 152 3.26 -20.56 -14.36
N ALA A 153 3.09 -21.03 -15.60
CA ALA A 153 3.57 -22.33 -16.03
C ALA A 153 4.98 -22.14 -16.57
N LEU A 154 5.97 -22.34 -15.70
CA LEU A 154 7.37 -22.11 -16.00
C LEU A 154 8.11 -23.43 -16.19
N GLN A 155 9.10 -23.41 -17.06
CA GLN A 155 10.14 -24.41 -17.12
C GLN A 155 11.46 -23.75 -16.74
N VAL A 156 12.14 -24.32 -15.76
CA VAL A 156 13.48 -23.90 -15.34
C VAL A 156 14.46 -24.98 -15.73
N PHE A 157 15.54 -24.60 -16.40
CA PHE A 157 16.70 -25.45 -16.59
C PHE A 157 17.77 -25.01 -15.60
N TRP A 158 18.21 -25.88 -14.71
CA TRP A 158 19.21 -25.57 -13.70
C TRP A 158 20.60 -26.05 -14.14
N ASP A 159 21.47 -25.13 -14.56
CA ASP A 159 22.77 -25.42 -15.16
C ASP A 159 23.97 -25.23 -14.20
N LEU A 160 23.70 -25.02 -12.90
CA LEU A 160 24.70 -24.89 -11.85
C LEU A 160 24.57 -26.06 -10.87
N LEU A 161 25.33 -27.14 -11.08
CA LEU A 161 25.43 -28.24 -10.11
C LEU A 161 26.90 -28.55 -9.83
N PRO A 162 27.39 -28.34 -8.59
CA PRO A 162 28.78 -28.64 -8.24
C PRO A 162 29.13 -30.10 -8.51
N ASP A 163 30.40 -30.36 -8.82
CA ASP A 163 30.84 -31.70 -9.20
C ASP A 163 30.70 -32.73 -8.09
N ASP A 164 30.89 -32.30 -6.85
CA ASP A 164 30.81 -33.10 -5.62
C ASP A 164 29.38 -33.23 -5.06
N SER A 165 28.40 -32.57 -5.69
CA SER A 165 27.03 -32.51 -5.18
C SER A 165 26.09 -33.47 -5.92
N PRO A 166 25.38 -34.36 -5.23
CA PRO A 166 24.45 -35.29 -5.87
C PRO A 166 23.21 -34.58 -6.43
N PHE A 167 22.80 -33.46 -5.82
CA PHE A 167 21.65 -32.67 -6.24
C PHE A 167 21.73 -31.24 -5.68
N VAL A 168 21.00 -30.33 -6.33
CA VAL A 168 20.74 -28.97 -5.84
C VAL A 168 19.28 -28.86 -5.43
N THR A 169 19.05 -28.29 -4.26
CA THR A 169 17.69 -28.00 -3.79
C THR A 169 17.23 -26.66 -4.35
N VAL A 170 16.15 -26.69 -5.12
CA VAL A 170 15.42 -25.51 -5.59
C VAL A 170 14.10 -25.41 -4.84
N LYS A 171 13.92 -24.34 -4.06
CA LYS A 171 12.67 -24.05 -3.36
C LYS A 171 11.75 -23.23 -4.27
N VAL A 172 10.49 -23.62 -4.41
CA VAL A 172 9.47 -22.82 -5.09
C VAL A 172 8.50 -22.31 -4.06
N ALA A 173 8.45 -20.99 -3.92
CA ALA A 173 7.57 -20.32 -2.99
C ALA A 173 6.48 -19.56 -3.77
N ASP A 174 5.21 -19.87 -3.49
CA ASP A 174 4.05 -19.22 -4.12
C ASP A 174 2.89 -19.03 -3.12
N ALA A 175 1.71 -18.58 -3.59
CA ALA A 175 0.53 -18.35 -2.75
C ALA A 175 0.16 -19.53 -1.83
N GLY A 176 0.43 -20.77 -2.27
CA GLY A 176 0.13 -22.00 -1.56
C GLY A 176 1.25 -22.53 -0.65
N GLY A 177 2.34 -21.79 -0.47
CA GLY A 177 3.45 -22.13 0.43
C GLY A 177 4.75 -22.42 -0.31
N THR A 178 5.68 -23.07 0.39
CA THR A 178 7.00 -23.44 -0.14
C THR A 178 7.05 -24.93 -0.48
N ARG A 179 7.60 -25.26 -1.65
CA ARG A 179 7.81 -26.62 -2.15
C ARG A 179 9.28 -26.82 -2.49
N ASN A 180 9.87 -27.96 -2.13
CA ASN A 180 11.29 -28.24 -2.38
C ASN A 180 11.44 -29.24 -3.53
N PHE A 181 12.38 -28.99 -4.43
CA PHE A 181 12.69 -29.86 -5.56
C PHE A 181 14.20 -30.12 -5.61
N ASN A 182 14.61 -31.37 -5.72
CA ASN A 182 16.01 -31.75 -5.86
C ASN A 182 16.30 -32.04 -7.33
N LEU A 183 17.16 -31.23 -7.94
CA LEU A 183 17.57 -31.37 -9.34
C LEU A 183 18.96 -31.99 -9.42
N THR A 184 19.18 -32.85 -10.41
CA THR A 184 20.45 -33.59 -10.58
C THR A 184 21.04 -33.32 -11.96
N LYS A 185 22.30 -33.71 -12.17
CA LYS A 185 22.95 -33.68 -13.51
C LYS A 185 22.14 -34.41 -14.59
N PHE A 186 21.43 -35.48 -14.21
CA PHE A 186 20.62 -36.28 -15.13
C PHE A 186 19.20 -35.75 -15.31
N ASN A 187 18.70 -34.95 -14.37
CA ASN A 187 17.40 -34.30 -14.45
C ASN A 187 17.50 -32.85 -13.92
N PRO A 188 18.07 -31.93 -14.72
CA PRO A 188 18.29 -30.54 -14.32
C PRO A 188 17.04 -29.67 -14.53
N THR A 189 15.96 -30.22 -15.09
CA THR A 189 14.77 -29.45 -15.46
C THR A 189 13.69 -29.51 -14.39
N LEU A 190 13.08 -28.36 -14.10
CA LEU A 190 11.92 -28.21 -13.22
C LEU A 190 10.77 -27.59 -14.00
N ASN A 191 9.70 -28.37 -14.20
CA ASN A 191 8.43 -27.85 -14.71
C ASN A 191 7.52 -27.52 -13.54
N ILE A 192 7.11 -26.26 -13.42
CA ILE A 192 6.34 -25.79 -12.28
C ILE A 192 5.16 -24.94 -12.71
N ARG A 193 4.03 -25.15 -12.04
CA ARG A 193 2.88 -24.28 -12.11
C ARG A 193 2.74 -23.52 -10.79
N GLY A 194 2.78 -22.19 -10.86
CA GLY A 194 2.54 -21.32 -9.72
C GLY A 194 1.10 -21.39 -9.25
N ARG A 195 0.90 -21.30 -7.94
CA ARG A 195 -0.42 -21.14 -7.32
C ARG A 195 -0.70 -19.64 -7.14
N TYR A 196 -1.88 -19.21 -7.55
CA TYR A 196 -2.26 -17.80 -7.58
C TYR A 196 -3.46 -17.49 -6.68
N ARG A 197 -3.49 -16.29 -6.09
CA ARG A 197 -4.69 -15.74 -5.44
C ARG A 197 -5.46 -14.90 -6.45
N SER A 198 -6.67 -15.35 -6.82
CA SER A 198 -7.55 -14.64 -7.75
C SER A 198 -7.68 -13.16 -7.40
N GLY A 199 -7.40 -12.28 -8.36
CA GLY A 199 -7.61 -10.83 -8.22
C GLY A 199 -6.48 -10.04 -7.57
N ALA A 200 -5.31 -10.64 -7.31
CA ALA A 200 -4.15 -9.92 -6.76
C ALA A 200 -3.64 -8.76 -7.64
N ARG A 201 -3.96 -8.74 -8.94
CA ARG A 201 -3.69 -7.61 -9.85
C ARG A 201 -4.90 -6.72 -10.11
N ASN A 202 -6.09 -7.10 -9.63
CA ASN A 202 -7.28 -6.32 -9.91
C ASN A 202 -7.14 -4.94 -9.27
N SER A 203 -7.51 -3.90 -10.03
CA SER A 203 -7.64 -2.57 -9.46
C SER A 203 -8.63 -2.63 -8.28
N PRO A 204 -8.34 -1.91 -7.18
CA PRO A 204 -9.28 -1.78 -6.08
C PRO A 204 -10.64 -1.26 -6.56
N PRO A 205 -11.73 -1.57 -5.83
CA PRO A 205 -13.04 -1.01 -6.15
C PRO A 205 -12.96 0.52 -6.16
N THR A 206 -13.79 1.17 -6.98
CA THR A 206 -13.89 2.63 -6.95
C THR A 206 -14.72 3.08 -5.76
N PRO A 207 -14.34 4.17 -5.06
CA PRO A 207 -15.20 4.77 -4.04
C PRO A 207 -16.58 5.12 -4.61
N PRO A 208 -17.64 5.07 -3.79
CA PRO A 208 -18.95 5.58 -4.18
C PRO A 208 -18.84 7.02 -4.72
N PRO A 209 -19.67 7.41 -5.70
CA PRO A 209 -19.64 8.76 -6.24
C PRO A 209 -19.89 9.77 -5.12
N LEU A 210 -19.35 10.98 -5.29
CA LEU A 210 -19.65 12.07 -4.38
C LEU A 210 -21.17 12.24 -4.29
N PRO A 211 -21.74 12.35 -3.07
CA PRO A 211 -23.14 12.74 -2.96
C PRO A 211 -23.27 14.05 -3.72
N ALA A 212 -24.29 14.15 -4.59
CA ALA A 212 -24.59 15.40 -5.26
C ALA A 212 -24.67 16.46 -4.17
N LEU A 213 -23.69 17.39 -4.14
CA LEU A 213 -23.76 18.55 -3.29
C LEU A 213 -25.01 19.25 -3.75
N ALA A 214 -26.12 19.06 -3.01
CA ALA A 214 -27.35 19.74 -3.30
C ALA A 214 -26.97 21.21 -3.30
N ALA A 215 -26.89 21.80 -4.49
CA ALA A 215 -26.68 23.22 -4.64
C ALA A 215 -27.76 23.84 -3.76
N ALA A 216 -27.35 24.58 -2.73
CA ALA A 216 -28.29 25.12 -1.76
C ALA A 216 -29.43 25.77 -2.54
N GLU A 217 -30.62 25.17 -2.49
CA GLU A 217 -31.81 25.71 -3.14
C GLU A 217 -31.90 27.16 -2.66
N PRO A 218 -31.82 28.15 -3.56
CA PRO A 218 -31.74 29.54 -3.15
C PRO A 218 -32.96 29.84 -2.30
N PHE A 219 -32.75 30.14 -1.01
CA PHE A 219 -33.84 30.48 -0.11
C PHE A 219 -34.48 31.78 -0.62
N ARG A 220 -35.69 31.66 -1.17
CA ARG A 220 -36.38 32.76 -1.86
C ARG A 220 -37.02 33.68 -0.82
N ILE A 221 -36.32 34.75 -0.43
CA ILE A 221 -36.90 35.80 0.42
C ILE A 221 -37.71 36.76 -0.47
N PRO A 222 -39.02 36.93 -0.24
CA PRO A 222 -39.84 37.87 -1.00
C PRO A 222 -39.66 39.30 -0.46
N TRP A 223 -38.47 39.88 -0.68
CA TRP A 223 -38.10 41.21 -0.15
C TRP A 223 -39.07 42.31 -0.58
N LEU A 224 -39.66 42.20 -1.77
CA LEU A 224 -40.72 43.09 -2.26
C LEU A 224 -41.98 43.02 -1.41
N SER A 225 -42.38 41.82 -0.95
CA SER A 225 -43.50 41.65 -0.01
C SER A 225 -43.17 42.26 1.34
N LEU A 226 -41.93 42.12 1.82
CA LEU A 226 -41.48 42.76 3.06
C LEU A 226 -41.49 44.29 2.93
N ALA A 227 -41.01 44.83 1.80
CA ALA A 227 -41.03 46.27 1.51
C ALA A 227 -42.45 46.82 1.35
N LEU A 228 -43.35 46.10 0.67
CA LEU A 228 -44.76 46.45 0.55
C LEU A 228 -45.46 46.45 1.91
N ILE A 229 -45.19 45.47 2.78
CA ILE A 229 -45.70 45.47 4.15
C ILE A 229 -45.19 46.70 4.90
N ILE A 230 -43.91 47.05 4.79
CA ILE A 230 -43.32 48.23 5.44
C ILE A 230 -43.96 49.55 4.95
N ILE A 231 -44.42 49.63 3.70
CA ILE A 231 -45.06 50.82 3.13
C ILE A 231 -46.58 50.86 3.43
N ILE A 232 -47.25 49.71 3.31
CA ILE A 232 -48.70 49.58 3.51
C ILE A 232 -49.07 49.72 4.99
N PHE A 233 -48.25 49.20 5.91
CA PHE A 233 -48.53 49.24 7.34
C PHE A 233 -48.67 50.69 7.89
N PRO A 234 -47.74 51.64 7.64
CA PRO A 234 -47.91 53.02 8.05
C PRO A 234 -49.02 53.74 7.27
N ALA A 235 -49.18 53.48 5.96
CA ALA A 235 -50.26 54.07 5.17
C ALA A 235 -51.65 53.64 5.67
N GLY A 236 -51.82 52.36 5.98
CA GLY A 236 -53.04 51.80 6.58
C GLY A 236 -53.28 52.34 7.99
N PHE A 237 -52.24 52.53 8.80
CA PHE A 237 -52.35 53.12 10.14
C PHE A 237 -52.80 54.59 10.10
N ILE A 238 -52.26 55.38 9.16
CA ILE A 238 -52.65 56.80 8.96
C ILE A 238 -54.11 56.89 8.50
N ILE A 239 -54.53 56.05 7.56
CA ILE A 239 -55.91 56.04 7.02
C ILE A 239 -56.92 55.51 8.05
N PHE A 240 -56.53 54.54 8.90
CA PHE A 240 -57.39 54.03 9.98
C PHE A 240 -57.73 55.11 11.01
N ARG A 241 -56.85 56.10 11.20
CA ARG A 241 -57.10 57.26 12.07
C ARG A 241 -57.94 58.37 11.41
N ALA A 242 -58.12 58.35 10.10
CA ALA A 242 -58.99 59.31 9.40
C ALA A 242 -60.47 58.89 9.48
N LYS A 243 -61.36 59.81 9.84
CA LYS A 243 -62.82 59.61 9.93
C LYS A 243 -63.52 59.75 8.57
N GLU A 244 -63.13 58.96 7.57
CA GLU A 244 -63.80 59.00 6.25
C GLU A 244 -64.12 57.62 5.63
N ASN A 245 -64.99 57.71 4.61
CA ASN A 245 -65.95 56.73 4.09
C ASN A 245 -65.44 55.31 3.80
N LEU A 246 -66.29 54.34 4.14
CA LEU A 246 -66.12 52.88 4.01
C LEU A 246 -65.58 52.43 2.63
N ILE A 247 -65.92 53.17 1.57
CA ILE A 247 -65.53 52.87 0.18
C ILE A 247 -64.02 52.99 -0.03
N ILE A 248 -63.34 53.95 0.63
CA ILE A 248 -61.89 54.15 0.52
C ILE A 248 -61.14 52.99 1.21
N ARG A 249 -61.67 52.49 2.33
CA ARG A 249 -61.11 51.33 3.03
C ARG A 249 -61.21 50.07 2.19
N LEU A 250 -62.35 49.86 1.52
CA LEU A 250 -62.57 48.70 0.65
C LEU A 250 -61.71 48.73 -0.61
N THR A 251 -61.48 49.91 -1.21
CA THR A 251 -60.60 50.04 -2.39
C THR A 251 -59.12 49.81 -2.06
N LEU A 252 -58.64 50.27 -0.90
CA LEU A 252 -57.27 49.99 -0.45
C LEU A 252 -57.04 48.50 -0.14
N ILE A 253 -57.99 47.84 0.53
CA ILE A 253 -57.93 46.39 0.77
C ILE A 253 -57.95 45.63 -0.57
N GLY A 254 -58.75 46.08 -1.54
CA GLY A 254 -58.79 45.55 -2.90
C GLY A 254 -57.52 45.73 -3.72
N LEU A 255 -56.66 46.71 -3.40
CA LEU A 255 -55.37 46.92 -4.06
C LEU A 255 -54.22 46.10 -3.41
N ILE A 256 -54.31 45.84 -2.10
CA ILE A 256 -53.34 45.05 -1.35
C ILE A 256 -53.43 43.55 -1.69
N LEU A 257 -54.65 43.05 -1.90
CA LEU A 257 -54.90 41.63 -2.19
C LEU A 257 -54.23 41.12 -3.49
N PRO A 258 -54.26 41.84 -4.63
CA PRO A 258 -53.52 41.44 -5.83
C PRO A 258 -52.01 41.67 -5.74
N ALA A 259 -51.54 42.68 -4.97
CA ALA A 259 -50.10 42.91 -4.77
C ALA A 259 -49.42 41.76 -4.00
N ALA A 260 -50.15 41.07 -3.12
CA ALA A 260 -49.67 39.88 -2.41
C ALA A 260 -49.56 38.64 -3.31
N ILE A 261 -50.23 38.61 -4.47
CA ILE A 261 -50.35 37.42 -5.33
C ILE A 261 -49.28 37.37 -6.44
N VAL A 262 -48.64 38.49 -6.80
CA VAL A 262 -47.86 38.55 -8.07
C VAL A 262 -46.36 38.24 -7.98
N PHE A 263 -45.69 38.17 -6.81
CA PHE A 263 -44.21 38.06 -6.81
C PHE A 263 -43.63 36.78 -6.19
N LYS A 264 -43.91 35.65 -6.84
CA LYS A 264 -43.04 34.45 -6.81
C LYS A 264 -41.96 34.60 -7.90
N GLY A 265 -40.81 35.23 -7.65
CA GLY A 265 -39.82 35.29 -8.74
C GLY A 265 -38.41 35.79 -8.49
N VAL A 266 -38.15 36.67 -7.52
CA VAL A 266 -36.81 37.26 -7.38
C VAL A 266 -36.14 36.73 -6.12
N GLY A 267 -35.40 35.62 -6.28
CA GLY A 267 -34.55 35.06 -5.23
C GLY A 267 -33.11 35.52 -5.40
N ILE A 268 -32.51 36.05 -4.34
CA ILE A 268 -31.06 36.26 -4.27
C ILE A 268 -30.46 34.95 -3.75
N PRO A 269 -29.41 34.39 -4.37
CA PRO A 269 -28.72 33.22 -3.82
C PRO A 269 -28.00 33.63 -2.53
N LEU A 270 -28.65 33.43 -1.38
CA LEU A 270 -27.98 33.42 -0.10
C LEU A 270 -27.16 32.13 -0.05
N ARG A 271 -25.83 32.27 -0.19
CA ARG A 271 -24.87 31.17 -0.04
C ARG A 271 -25.00 30.64 1.39
N GLY A 272 -25.84 29.61 1.56
CA GLY A 272 -26.04 28.95 2.85
C GLY A 272 -24.70 28.43 3.39
N LYS A 273 -24.56 28.43 4.72
CA LYS A 273 -23.44 27.79 5.43
C LYS A 273 -23.17 26.44 4.76
N THR A 274 -21.92 26.21 4.35
CA THR A 274 -21.44 24.95 3.79
C THR A 274 -22.01 23.80 4.64
N SER A 275 -23.01 23.09 4.12
CA SER A 275 -23.63 21.99 4.84
C SER A 275 -22.55 20.93 5.03
N SER A 276 -22.16 20.71 6.28
CA SER A 276 -21.31 19.58 6.65
C SER A 276 -22.05 18.32 6.22
N ILE A 277 -21.47 17.55 5.29
CA ILE A 277 -22.07 16.29 4.85
C ILE A 277 -22.04 15.36 6.07
N SER A 278 -23.21 15.08 6.65
CA SER A 278 -23.32 14.06 7.68
C SER A 278 -23.27 12.70 6.99
N ILE A 279 -22.13 12.04 7.07
CA ILE A 279 -21.89 10.71 6.50
C ILE A 279 -22.05 9.71 7.65
N SER A 280 -22.78 8.62 7.43
CA SER A 280 -22.88 7.53 8.40
C SER A 280 -21.59 6.72 8.42
N ASP A 281 -21.28 6.07 9.55
CA ASP A 281 -20.09 5.22 9.68
C ASP A 281 -19.97 4.16 8.59
N ALA A 282 -21.10 3.53 8.23
CA ALA A 282 -21.14 2.53 7.15
C ALA A 282 -20.83 3.15 5.77
N ALA A 283 -21.29 4.38 5.50
CA ALA A 283 -20.98 5.07 4.25
C ALA A 283 -19.52 5.54 4.22
N ALA A 284 -19.01 6.04 5.34
CA ALA A 284 -17.61 6.42 5.50
C ALA A 284 -16.67 5.23 5.27
N ALA A 285 -16.98 4.07 5.86
CA ALA A 285 -16.21 2.84 5.65
C ALA A 285 -16.23 2.38 4.17
N ARG A 286 -17.38 2.47 3.49
CA ARG A 286 -17.50 2.15 2.05
C ARG A 286 -16.72 3.11 1.14
N ILE A 287 -16.47 4.33 1.59
CA ILE A 287 -15.60 5.29 0.89
C ILE A 287 -14.13 5.02 1.23
N LEU A 288 -13.81 4.77 2.51
CA LEU A 288 -12.43 4.60 2.97
C LEU A 288 -11.79 3.29 2.53
N ASP A 289 -12.51 2.15 2.55
CA ASP A 289 -12.00 0.84 2.12
C ASP A 289 -11.35 0.87 0.73
N PRO A 290 -12.01 1.35 -0.35
CA PRO A 290 -11.41 1.41 -1.67
C PRO A 290 -10.18 2.34 -1.74
N LEU A 291 -10.19 3.47 -1.01
CA LEU A 291 -9.05 4.38 -0.95
C LEU A 291 -7.84 3.73 -0.28
N LEU A 292 -8.07 3.07 0.86
CA LEU A 292 -7.03 2.40 1.61
C LEU A 292 -6.45 1.21 0.83
N ARG A 293 -7.30 0.41 0.18
CA ARG A 293 -6.85 -0.63 -0.78
C ARG A 293 -6.04 -0.03 -1.92
N GLY A 294 -6.40 1.15 -2.42
CA GLY A 294 -5.62 1.91 -3.40
C GLY A 294 -4.20 2.23 -2.94
N VAL A 295 -4.05 2.67 -1.68
CA VAL A 295 -2.72 2.95 -1.11
C VAL A 295 -1.86 1.68 -1.12
N TYR A 296 -2.38 0.56 -0.62
CA TYR A 296 -1.64 -0.72 -0.65
C TYR A 296 -1.44 -1.27 -2.06
N HIS A 297 -2.37 -1.03 -2.98
CA HIS A 297 -2.23 -1.43 -4.37
C HIS A 297 -1.09 -0.67 -5.07
N SER A 298 -0.93 0.63 -4.79
CA SER A 298 0.19 1.43 -5.29
C SER A 298 1.56 0.87 -4.86
N PHE A 299 1.61 0.19 -3.70
CA PHE A 299 2.82 -0.43 -3.16
C PHE A 299 3.39 -1.55 -4.04
N ASN A 300 2.56 -2.15 -4.91
CA ASN A 300 2.97 -3.28 -5.73
C ASN A 300 3.72 -2.86 -7.01
N TYR A 301 3.67 -1.58 -7.38
CA TYR A 301 4.36 -1.05 -8.55
C TYR A 301 5.83 -0.79 -8.24
N GLN A 302 6.70 -1.20 -9.17
CA GLN A 302 8.15 -1.00 -9.06
C GLN A 302 8.60 0.36 -9.62
N ASN A 303 7.95 0.82 -10.69
CA ASN A 303 8.25 2.12 -11.27
C ASN A 303 7.69 3.22 -10.35
N ARG A 304 8.57 4.14 -9.92
CA ARG A 304 8.24 5.20 -8.95
C ARG A 304 7.22 6.19 -9.48
N ASP A 305 7.28 6.53 -10.77
CA ASP A 305 6.35 7.47 -11.39
C ASP A 305 4.95 6.84 -11.48
N GLN A 306 4.87 5.60 -11.95
CA GLN A 306 3.62 4.84 -11.97
C GLN A 306 3.06 4.64 -10.55
N GLN A 307 3.90 4.34 -9.58
CA GLN A 307 3.48 4.21 -8.18
C GLN A 307 2.89 5.52 -7.64
N TYR A 308 3.50 6.66 -7.96
CA TYR A 308 2.98 7.97 -7.58
C TYR A 308 1.64 8.27 -8.25
N GLU A 309 1.52 8.01 -9.56
CA GLU A 309 0.27 8.19 -10.31
C GLU A 309 -0.88 7.34 -9.75
N GLU A 310 -0.61 6.09 -9.40
CA GLU A 310 -1.62 5.20 -8.79
C GLU A 310 -1.99 5.66 -7.38
N LEU A 311 -1.02 6.15 -6.60
CA LEU A 311 -1.29 6.70 -5.27
C LEU A 311 -2.09 8.00 -5.33
N ASP A 312 -1.82 8.89 -6.29
CA ASP A 312 -2.55 10.15 -6.46
C ASP A 312 -4.05 9.92 -6.73
N LYS A 313 -4.43 8.76 -7.31
CA LYS A 313 -5.85 8.43 -7.50
C LYS A 313 -6.63 8.33 -6.18
N VAL A 314 -5.96 8.06 -5.06
CA VAL A 314 -6.59 7.79 -3.76
C VAL A 314 -6.11 8.67 -2.62
N ALA A 315 -4.95 9.31 -2.75
CA ALA A 315 -4.38 10.24 -1.78
C ALA A 315 -4.11 11.60 -2.43
N GLY A 316 -4.33 12.67 -1.69
CA GLY A 316 -4.12 14.04 -2.16
C GLY A 316 -3.76 14.98 -1.02
N GLY A 317 -3.66 16.27 -1.31
CA GLY A 317 -3.37 17.28 -0.28
C GLY A 317 -2.10 16.97 0.50
N GLU A 318 -2.17 17.10 1.83
CA GLU A 318 -1.02 16.92 2.72
C GLU A 318 -0.63 15.44 2.93
N ALA A 319 -1.50 14.49 2.59
CA ALA A 319 -1.22 13.05 2.80
C ALA A 319 -0.39 12.41 1.69
N LEU A 320 -0.52 12.87 0.44
CA LEU A 320 0.08 12.20 -0.73
C LEU A 320 1.60 12.04 -0.58
N THR A 321 2.33 13.14 -0.37
CA THR A 321 3.79 13.12 -0.29
C THR A 321 4.29 12.30 0.92
N PRO A 322 3.78 12.49 2.15
CA PRO A 322 4.19 11.66 3.28
C PRO A 322 3.94 10.16 3.08
N ILE A 323 2.76 9.78 2.54
CA ILE A 323 2.47 8.37 2.25
C ILE A 323 3.47 7.83 1.22
N PHE A 324 3.72 8.57 0.15
CA PHE A 324 4.66 8.15 -0.89
C PHE A 324 6.09 7.97 -0.36
N LEU A 325 6.62 8.97 0.36
CA LEU A 325 7.97 8.92 0.93
C LEU A 325 8.13 7.76 1.90
N GLU A 326 7.08 7.47 2.66
CA GLU A 326 7.11 6.35 3.59
C GLU A 326 7.07 5.00 2.88
N ILE A 327 6.27 4.87 1.82
CA ILE A 327 6.32 3.72 0.91
C ILE A 327 7.76 3.48 0.41
N GLN A 328 8.45 4.55 -0.03
CA GLN A 328 9.85 4.44 -0.47
C GLN A 328 10.78 3.97 0.64
N ARG A 329 10.67 4.54 1.85
CA ARG A 329 11.50 4.14 2.99
C ARG A 329 11.31 2.67 3.34
N THR A 330 10.08 2.17 3.32
CA THR A 330 9.81 0.76 3.57
C THR A 330 10.43 -0.12 2.51
N LEU A 331 10.27 0.20 1.22
CA LEU A 331 10.87 -0.59 0.14
C LEU A 331 12.41 -0.59 0.22
N GLN A 332 13.03 0.56 0.51
CA GLN A 332 14.48 0.67 0.70
C GLN A 332 14.99 -0.11 1.93
N SER A 333 14.30 -0.03 3.07
CA SER A 333 14.65 -0.82 4.25
C SER A 333 14.58 -2.31 3.95
N ARG A 334 13.62 -2.73 3.12
CA ARG A 334 13.40 -4.14 2.79
C ARG A 334 14.44 -4.70 1.84
N GLU A 335 14.85 -3.88 0.88
CA GLU A 335 16.00 -4.17 0.04
C GLU A 335 17.27 -4.35 0.88
N ARG A 336 17.49 -3.51 1.91
CA ARG A 336 18.61 -3.72 2.84
C ARG A 336 18.52 -5.03 3.60
N ASP A 337 17.32 -5.39 4.05
CA ASP A 337 17.01 -6.63 4.77
C ASP A 337 16.90 -7.87 3.83
N GLY A 338 17.20 -7.74 2.53
CA GLY A 338 17.14 -8.85 1.56
C GLY A 338 15.76 -9.49 1.43
N SER A 339 14.72 -8.80 1.93
CA SER A 339 13.38 -9.33 2.13
C SER A 339 12.41 -8.69 1.16
N ARG A 340 11.62 -9.47 0.44
CA ARG A 340 10.48 -8.92 -0.31
C ARG A 340 9.25 -8.82 0.58
N VAL A 341 8.36 -7.88 0.30
CA VAL A 341 7.03 -7.81 0.94
C VAL A 341 5.94 -7.71 -0.12
N ARG A 342 4.86 -8.48 0.05
CA ARG A 342 3.63 -8.31 -0.69
C ARG A 342 2.45 -8.20 0.26
N VAL A 343 1.52 -7.30 -0.04
CA VAL A 343 0.25 -7.19 0.70
C VAL A 343 -0.74 -8.13 0.04
N ASN A 344 -1.31 -9.03 0.85
CA ASN A 344 -2.20 -10.08 0.38
C ASN A 344 -3.67 -9.68 0.48
N ASP A 345 -4.07 -9.14 1.63
CA ASP A 345 -5.45 -8.75 1.89
C ASP A 345 -5.52 -7.65 2.96
N LEU A 346 -6.64 -6.92 2.93
CA LEU A 346 -6.97 -5.84 3.84
C LEU A 346 -8.41 -6.01 4.31
N ARG A 347 -8.65 -5.87 5.62
CA ARG A 347 -9.99 -5.87 6.21
C ARG A 347 -10.13 -4.73 7.21
N ILE A 348 -11.15 -3.89 7.03
CA ILE A 348 -11.52 -2.89 8.04
C ILE A 348 -12.28 -3.60 9.15
N GLU A 349 -11.79 -3.48 10.38
CA GLU A 349 -12.42 -4.04 11.59
C GLU A 349 -13.44 -3.07 12.18
N SER A 350 -13.07 -1.79 12.26
CA SER A 350 -13.95 -0.76 12.79
C SER A 350 -13.68 0.60 12.13
N SER A 351 -14.71 1.41 11.96
CA SER A 351 -14.58 2.78 11.46
C SER A 351 -15.64 3.67 12.10
N LYS A 352 -15.21 4.75 12.76
CA LYS A 352 -16.08 5.77 13.34
C LYS A 352 -15.83 7.09 12.66
N SER A 353 -16.88 7.71 12.15
CA SER A 353 -16.80 8.90 11.32
C SER A 353 -17.41 10.13 11.99
N SER A 354 -16.85 11.29 11.68
CA SER A 354 -17.40 12.59 12.04
C SER A 354 -17.25 13.56 10.87
N PRO A 355 -18.22 14.45 10.66
CA PRO A 355 -18.14 15.42 9.57
C PRO A 355 -17.03 16.46 9.83
N LEU A 356 -16.38 16.92 8.77
CA LEU A 356 -15.39 17.99 8.90
C LEU A 356 -16.07 19.35 9.17
N PRO A 357 -15.51 20.18 10.08
CA PRO A 357 -16.02 21.52 10.29
C PRO A 357 -15.83 22.41 9.06
N LYS A 358 -16.92 23.02 8.57
CA LYS A 358 -16.92 24.09 7.53
C LYS A 358 -16.39 23.70 6.14
N ARG A 359 -16.02 22.44 5.88
CA ARG A 359 -15.56 21.94 4.58
C ARG A 359 -16.15 20.56 4.29
N PRO A 360 -16.33 20.18 3.01
CA PRO A 360 -16.87 18.87 2.66
C PRO A 360 -15.89 17.75 3.01
N GLY A 361 -16.43 16.59 3.39
CA GLY A 361 -15.63 15.42 3.78
C GLY A 361 -15.86 15.01 5.23
N PHE A 362 -15.09 14.03 5.66
CA PHE A 362 -15.21 13.41 6.97
C PHE A 362 -13.85 13.04 7.54
N GLN A 363 -13.80 13.00 8.86
CA GLN A 363 -12.73 12.35 9.60
C GLN A 363 -13.21 10.93 9.95
N ALA A 364 -12.33 9.93 9.83
CA ALA A 364 -12.62 8.56 10.23
C ALA A 364 -11.51 8.02 11.13
N LEU A 365 -11.87 7.60 12.35
CA LEU A 365 -11.01 6.76 13.17
C LEU A 365 -11.24 5.31 12.75
N CYS A 366 -10.24 4.72 12.10
CA CYS A 366 -10.34 3.40 11.50
C CYS A 366 -9.33 2.44 12.11
N GLU A 367 -9.79 1.21 12.35
CA GLU A 367 -8.96 0.06 12.68
C GLU A 367 -9.04 -0.94 11.53
N TRP A 368 -7.89 -1.40 11.05
CA TRP A 368 -7.86 -2.35 9.94
C TRP A 368 -6.72 -3.35 10.09
N GLU A 369 -6.98 -4.54 9.60
CA GLU A 369 -6.07 -5.65 9.51
C GLU A 369 -5.47 -5.72 8.11
N VAL A 370 -4.16 -5.96 8.04
CA VAL A 370 -3.43 -6.18 6.79
C VAL A 370 -2.67 -7.48 6.91
N SER A 371 -2.99 -8.41 6.02
CA SER A 371 -2.17 -9.60 5.83
C SER A 371 -1.13 -9.32 4.75
N GLY A 372 0.11 -9.63 5.06
CA GLY A 372 1.23 -9.48 4.15
C GLY A 372 2.12 -10.71 4.19
N ARG A 373 2.90 -10.88 3.14
CA ARG A 373 3.84 -11.98 2.97
C ARG A 373 5.23 -11.41 2.78
N VAL A 374 6.18 -11.91 3.56
CA VAL A 374 7.60 -11.54 3.47
C VAL A 374 8.38 -12.72 2.93
N GLY A 375 9.19 -12.55 1.90
CA GLY A 375 9.99 -13.62 1.29
C GLY A 375 11.48 -13.37 1.38
N HIS A 376 12.23 -14.38 1.83
CA HIS A 376 13.69 -14.39 1.85
C HIS A 376 14.20 -15.85 1.96
N TRP A 377 15.38 -16.13 1.42
CA TRP A 377 16.10 -17.41 1.53
C TRP A 377 15.26 -18.65 1.17
N GLY A 378 14.48 -18.49 0.11
CA GLY A 378 13.62 -19.49 -0.51
C GLY A 378 12.38 -19.88 0.28
N HIS A 379 11.89 -19.04 1.19
CA HIS A 379 10.60 -19.26 1.85
C HIS A 379 9.84 -17.97 2.15
N PHE A 380 8.63 -18.12 2.67
CA PHE A 380 7.72 -17.02 2.98
C PHE A 380 7.30 -17.06 4.45
N HIS A 381 7.20 -15.88 5.05
CA HIS A 381 6.50 -15.66 6.32
C HIS A 381 5.23 -14.85 6.06
N ASP A 382 4.09 -15.41 6.43
CA ASP A 382 2.84 -14.66 6.47
C ASP A 382 2.75 -13.88 7.80
N ARG A 383 2.32 -12.63 7.71
CA ARG A 383 2.22 -11.69 8.83
C ARG A 383 0.86 -11.02 8.80
N LEU A 384 0.30 -10.82 10.00
CA LEU A 384 -0.92 -10.07 10.21
C LEU A 384 -0.59 -8.84 11.03
N ASN A 385 -0.99 -7.67 10.54
CA ASN A 385 -0.77 -6.40 11.22
C ASN A 385 -2.11 -5.71 11.44
N LEU A 386 -2.36 -5.32 12.67
CA LEU A 386 -3.50 -4.51 13.05
C LEU A 386 -3.04 -3.06 13.20
N TYR A 387 -3.73 -2.14 12.55
CA TYR A 387 -3.44 -0.72 12.59
C TYR A 387 -4.64 0.06 13.13
N ARG A 388 -4.36 1.20 13.75
CA ARG A 388 -5.36 2.19 14.13
C ARG A 388 -4.90 3.57 13.73
N ALA A 389 -5.69 4.28 12.93
CA ALA A 389 -5.37 5.62 12.45
C ALA A 389 -6.60 6.51 12.33
N THR A 390 -6.37 7.82 12.42
CA THR A 390 -7.31 8.84 11.95
C THR A 390 -7.02 9.17 10.50
N PHE A 391 -8.04 9.11 9.66
CA PHE A 391 -8.03 9.58 8.29
C PHE A 391 -8.86 10.86 8.17
N VAL A 392 -8.44 11.77 7.30
CA VAL A 392 -9.30 12.82 6.76
C VAL A 392 -9.51 12.53 5.29
N VAL A 393 -10.77 12.48 4.88
CA VAL A 393 -11.19 12.15 3.51
C VAL A 393 -12.01 13.30 2.97
N GLU A 394 -11.60 13.83 1.82
CA GLU A 394 -12.18 15.02 1.21
C GLU A 394 -12.39 14.82 -0.29
N PRO A 395 -13.33 15.56 -0.90
CA PRO A 395 -13.41 15.68 -2.35
C PRO A 395 -12.26 16.55 -2.87
N VAL A 396 -11.36 15.94 -3.65
CA VAL A 396 -10.31 16.62 -4.41
C VAL A 396 -10.56 16.33 -5.88
N GLU A 397 -10.68 17.37 -6.71
CA GLU A 397 -10.94 17.22 -8.15
C GLU A 397 -12.15 16.31 -8.48
N GLN A 398 -13.24 16.48 -7.72
CA GLN A 398 -14.47 15.68 -7.85
C GLN A 398 -14.30 14.17 -7.57
N LYS A 399 -13.22 13.78 -6.87
CA LYS A 399 -12.98 12.41 -6.41
C LYS A 399 -12.72 12.39 -4.91
N TRP A 400 -13.13 11.33 -4.23
CA TRP A 400 -12.72 11.12 -2.85
C TRP A 400 -11.22 10.83 -2.80
N LYS A 401 -10.49 11.54 -1.93
CA LYS A 401 -9.07 11.27 -1.65
C LYS A 401 -8.81 11.34 -0.14
N ILE A 402 -7.85 10.57 0.33
CA ILE A 402 -7.26 10.70 1.67
C ILE A 402 -6.38 11.95 1.65
N THR A 403 -6.69 12.95 2.48
CA THR A 403 -5.96 14.23 2.54
C THR A 403 -5.12 14.39 3.80
N LEU A 404 -5.41 13.61 4.84
CA LEU A 404 -4.57 13.47 6.04
C LEU A 404 -4.64 12.04 6.56
N LEU A 405 -3.52 11.56 7.10
CA LEU A 405 -3.42 10.29 7.81
C LEU A 405 -2.56 10.48 9.06
N THR A 406 -3.12 10.13 10.22
CA THR A 406 -2.42 10.14 11.51
C THR A 406 -2.53 8.75 12.14
N LEU A 407 -1.42 8.01 12.14
CA LEU A 407 -1.36 6.69 12.78
C LEU A 407 -1.28 6.84 14.30
N HIS A 408 -2.08 6.05 15.03
CA HIS A 408 -2.12 6.04 16.50
C HIS A 408 -1.45 4.82 17.09
N ASP A 409 -1.74 3.63 16.55
CA ASP A 409 -1.28 2.36 17.11
C ASP A 409 -1.05 1.31 16.02
N ARG A 410 -0.19 0.34 16.35
CA ARG A 410 0.15 -0.81 15.52
C ARG A 410 0.46 -2.02 16.39
N GLN A 411 -0.25 -3.11 16.14
CA GLN A 411 0.03 -4.42 16.72
C GLN A 411 0.37 -5.46 15.65
N ARG A 412 1.27 -6.39 15.97
CA ARG A 412 1.76 -7.42 15.06
C ARG A 412 1.50 -8.81 15.64
N THR A 413 1.02 -9.71 14.78
CA THR A 413 0.84 -11.12 15.13
C THR A 413 1.45 -12.01 14.02
N PRO A 414 2.35 -12.95 14.37
CA PRO A 414 2.80 -13.98 13.43
C PRO A 414 1.62 -14.87 13.00
N VAL A 415 1.53 -15.21 11.70
CA VAL A 415 0.57 -16.22 11.22
C VAL A 415 1.33 -17.54 11.06
N PRO A 416 0.85 -18.66 11.64
CA PRO A 416 1.45 -19.96 11.41
C PRO A 416 1.40 -20.34 9.92
N PRO A 417 2.41 -21.04 9.38
CA PRO A 417 2.33 -21.55 8.01
C PRO A 417 1.11 -22.48 7.87
N PRO A 418 0.45 -22.52 6.69
CA PRO A 418 -0.66 -23.42 6.45
C PRO A 418 -0.20 -24.87 6.65
N ALA A 419 -1.01 -25.67 7.37
CA ALA A 419 -0.74 -27.08 7.56
C ALA A 419 -0.65 -27.78 6.18
N PRO A 420 0.28 -28.74 5.99
CA PRO A 420 0.32 -29.50 4.76
C PRO A 420 -1.02 -30.23 4.59
N GLU A 421 -1.69 -29.99 3.46
CA GLU A 421 -2.89 -30.75 3.11
C GLU A 421 -2.52 -32.25 3.12
N SER A 422 -3.22 -33.02 3.93
CA SER A 422 -3.14 -34.49 3.90
C SER A 422 -3.53 -34.94 2.49
N LYS A 423 -2.60 -35.60 1.80
CA LYS A 423 -2.79 -36.18 0.47
C LYS A 423 -4.02 -37.07 0.38
#